data_AF-A0A357N8Z0-F1
#
_entry.id   AF-A0A357N8Z0-F1
#
_cell.length_a   1.000
_cell.length_b   1.000
_cell.length_c   1.000
_cell.angle_alpha   90.00
_cell.angle_beta   90.00
_cell.angle_gamma   90.00
#
_symmetry.space_group_name_H-M   'P 1'
#
loop_
_entity.id
_entity.type
_entity.pdbx_description
1 polymer ?
#
loop_
_entity_poly.entity_id
_entity_poly.type
_entity_poly.pdbx_seq_one_letter_code
_entity_poly.pdbx_strand_id
1 'polypeptide(L)'
;MKFKRSISIFLACLLCLALSTSCSSNRVEKVIDKTERPLHTTITTVKEAIPFAVARAREWHPDAFLSGITIGFDGKDEIASKKGRIHTRFLVYNKKNEVIGRADVDISMKDNNIYYFSGGPPGPTGEEGIEITPHNWNIDINEALDIAINAIGKEELYKYEKPKMGINCVQTFWRVTLFTRNDSLLIEPIMEITINPQTGEIMYLRNIKQRIEN
;
A
#
# COMPACT_ATOMS: atom_id res chain seq x y z
N MET A 1 -3.77 5.56 68.46
CA MET A 1 -4.79 5.69 67.39
C MET A 1 -4.15 5.36 66.05
N LYS A 2 -4.60 4.30 65.38
CA LYS A 2 -4.08 3.80 64.09
C LYS A 2 -5.13 4.08 63.01
N PHE A 3 -4.87 5.01 62.10
CA PHE A 3 -5.66 5.23 60.88
C PHE A 3 -4.78 4.98 59.66
N LYS A 4 -4.69 3.72 59.22
CA LYS A 4 -4.11 3.32 57.93
C LYS A 4 -4.69 1.96 57.58
N ARG A 5 -5.82 1.91 56.86
CA ARG A 5 -6.33 0.74 56.11
C ARG A 5 -7.72 1.03 55.51
N SER A 6 -7.81 1.99 54.57
CA SER A 6 -9.06 2.12 53.77
C SER A 6 -8.86 2.63 52.34
N ILE A 7 -7.66 3.06 51.93
CA ILE A 7 -7.45 3.64 50.59
C ILE A 7 -7.18 2.56 49.51
N SER A 8 -6.63 1.39 49.86
CA SER A 8 -6.28 0.36 48.86
C SER A 8 -7.46 -0.37 48.22
N ILE A 9 -8.65 -0.36 48.81
CA ILE A 9 -9.79 -1.11 48.27
C ILE A 9 -10.53 -0.29 47.19
N PHE A 10 -10.55 1.04 47.31
CA PHE A 10 -11.18 1.90 46.31
C PHE A 10 -10.39 2.01 44.99
N LEU A 11 -9.05 1.91 45.05
CA LEU A 11 -8.21 1.93 43.86
C LEU A 11 -8.32 0.63 43.03
N ALA A 12 -8.60 -0.51 43.69
CA ALA A 12 -8.74 -1.79 43.01
C ALA A 12 -10.04 -1.90 42.21
N CYS A 13 -11.15 -1.35 42.70
CA CYS A 13 -12.42 -1.35 41.96
C CYS A 13 -12.40 -0.44 40.72
N LEU A 14 -11.64 0.67 40.75
CA LEU A 14 -11.46 1.54 39.58
C LEU A 14 -10.60 0.89 38.49
N LEU A 15 -9.61 0.06 38.85
CA LEU A 15 -8.85 -0.72 37.88
C LEU A 15 -9.68 -1.85 37.24
N CYS A 16 -10.59 -2.48 37.99
CA CYS A 16 -11.45 -3.52 37.44
C CYS A 16 -12.55 -2.98 36.51
N LEU A 17 -13.05 -1.76 36.74
CA LEU A 17 -14.03 -1.11 35.85
C LEU A 17 -13.41 -0.62 34.53
N ALA A 18 -12.11 -0.33 34.51
CA ALA A 18 -11.38 -0.03 33.28
C ALA A 18 -11.12 -1.28 32.40
N LEU A 19 -11.28 -2.48 32.97
CA LEU A 19 -11.12 -3.75 32.25
C LEU A 19 -12.45 -4.33 31.73
N SER A 20 -13.61 -3.76 32.13
CA SER A 20 -14.94 -4.31 31.80
C SER A 20 -15.66 -3.60 30.66
N THR A 21 -15.04 -2.65 29.95
CA THR A 21 -15.65 -2.00 28.76
C THR A 21 -15.09 -2.45 27.41
N SER A 22 -14.18 -3.43 27.38
CA SER A 22 -13.85 -4.12 26.13
C SER A 22 -14.69 -5.38 25.97
N CYS A 23 -16.02 -5.21 25.95
CA CYS A 23 -16.82 -6.02 25.03
C CYS A 23 -16.42 -5.56 23.63
N SER A 24 -15.26 -6.04 23.17
CA SER A 24 -14.73 -5.82 21.84
C SER A 24 -15.81 -6.26 20.85
N SER A 25 -16.58 -5.30 20.35
CA SER A 25 -17.29 -5.55 19.12
C SER A 25 -16.20 -5.79 18.09
N ASN A 26 -16.19 -6.97 17.46
CA ASN A 26 -15.39 -7.27 16.26
C ASN A 26 -15.79 -6.37 15.06
N ARG A 27 -16.34 -5.18 15.33
CA ARG A 27 -16.89 -4.27 14.37
C ARG A 27 -15.83 -3.22 14.07
N VAL A 28 -15.29 -3.33 12.89
CA VAL A 28 -14.34 -2.37 12.35
C VAL A 28 -15.13 -1.11 11.92
N GLU A 29 -14.76 0.03 12.51
CA GLU A 29 -15.40 1.31 12.19
C GLU A 29 -14.85 1.90 10.89
N LYS A 30 -15.74 2.53 10.13
CA LYS A 30 -15.38 3.20 8.88
C LYS A 30 -14.77 4.58 9.19
N VAL A 31 -13.58 4.83 8.66
CA VAL A 31 -12.85 6.09 8.76
C VAL A 31 -12.36 6.48 7.37
N ILE A 32 -12.48 7.78 7.04
CA ILE A 32 -11.82 8.39 5.88
C ILE A 32 -11.13 9.64 6.39
N ASP A 33 -9.83 9.74 6.13
CA ASP A 33 -9.02 10.89 6.46
C ASP A 33 -8.32 11.37 5.19
N LYS A 34 -8.57 12.63 4.83
CA LYS A 34 -7.99 13.31 3.66
C LYS A 34 -7.07 14.45 4.09
N THR A 35 -6.79 14.58 5.38
CA THR A 35 -5.89 15.59 5.89
C THR A 35 -4.47 15.20 5.52
N GLU A 36 -3.76 16.09 4.84
CA GLU A 36 -2.35 15.90 4.52
C GLU A 36 -1.52 15.85 5.80
N ARG A 37 -0.70 14.81 5.92
CA ARG A 37 0.27 14.63 7.00
C ARG A 37 1.67 14.67 6.40
N PRO A 38 2.40 15.80 6.53
CA PRO A 38 3.78 15.89 6.07
C PRO A 38 4.66 14.84 6.75
N LEU A 39 5.56 14.24 5.97
CA LEU A 39 6.58 13.34 6.45
C LEU A 39 7.87 14.14 6.67
N HIS A 40 8.54 13.91 7.80
CA HIS A 40 9.83 14.53 8.11
C HIS A 40 11.02 13.83 7.42
N THR A 41 10.75 12.90 6.51
CA THR A 41 11.73 12.11 5.77
C THR A 41 11.35 12.12 4.30
N THR A 42 12.34 12.32 3.43
CA THR A 42 12.14 12.21 1.99
C THR A 42 11.93 10.76 1.61
N ILE A 43 10.82 10.46 0.94
CA ILE A 43 10.50 9.11 0.47
C ILE A 43 10.96 8.98 -0.98
N THR A 44 11.95 8.12 -1.21
CA THR A 44 12.52 7.84 -2.53
C THR A 44 12.38 6.38 -2.94
N THR A 45 11.96 5.52 -2.02
CA THR A 45 11.78 4.08 -2.18
C THR A 45 10.47 3.62 -1.54
N VAL A 46 10.01 2.41 -1.91
CA VAL A 46 8.86 1.80 -1.22
C VAL A 46 9.21 1.39 0.20
N LYS A 47 10.43 0.87 0.42
CA LYS A 47 10.87 0.45 1.76
C LYS A 47 10.85 1.59 2.77
N GLU A 48 11.18 2.82 2.35
CA GLU A 48 11.10 4.02 3.20
C GLU A 48 9.65 4.41 3.54
N ALA A 49 8.70 4.17 2.63
CA ALA A 49 7.30 4.53 2.82
C ALA A 49 6.56 3.57 3.79
N ILE A 50 6.93 2.29 3.77
CA ILE A 50 6.22 1.22 4.49
C ILE A 50 6.07 1.51 5.99
N PRO A 51 7.10 1.92 6.75
CA PRO A 51 6.96 2.22 8.17
C PRO A 51 5.87 3.26 8.46
N PHE A 52 5.76 4.31 7.64
CA PHE A 52 4.75 5.36 7.80
C PHE A 52 3.34 4.85 7.47
N ALA A 53 3.21 4.06 6.40
CA ALA A 53 1.94 3.45 6.03
C ALA A 53 1.44 2.46 7.10
N VAL A 54 2.34 1.60 7.60
CA VAL A 54 2.05 0.64 8.67
C VAL A 54 1.65 1.36 9.95
N ALA A 55 2.37 2.41 10.35
CA ALA A 55 2.00 3.22 11.51
C ALA A 55 0.60 3.81 11.35
N ARG A 56 0.30 4.41 10.18
CA ARG A 56 -1.01 5.01 9.92
C ARG A 56 -2.15 3.99 9.95
N ALA A 57 -1.95 2.80 9.39
CA ALA A 57 -2.94 1.73 9.45
C ALA A 57 -3.15 1.21 10.88
N ARG A 58 -2.07 1.10 11.66
CA ARG A 58 -2.12 0.62 13.06
C ARG A 58 -2.70 1.62 14.05
N GLU A 59 -2.68 2.92 13.74
CA GLU A 59 -3.47 3.92 14.46
C GLU A 59 -4.98 3.62 14.40
N TRP A 60 -5.44 3.03 13.29
CA TRP A 60 -6.84 2.65 13.10
C TRP A 60 -7.15 1.25 13.64
N HIS A 61 -6.30 0.26 13.35
CA HIS A 61 -6.46 -1.08 13.90
C HIS A 61 -5.10 -1.75 14.18
N PRO A 62 -4.79 -2.17 15.41
CA PRO A 62 -3.46 -2.66 15.79
C PRO A 62 -3.02 -3.92 15.03
N ASP A 63 -3.97 -4.79 14.69
CA ASP A 63 -3.72 -6.05 13.94
C ASP A 63 -3.65 -5.86 12.41
N ALA A 64 -3.62 -4.61 11.91
CA ALA A 64 -3.47 -4.35 10.49
C ALA A 64 -2.10 -4.85 9.98
N PHE A 65 -2.13 -5.68 8.94
CA PHE A 65 -0.95 -6.16 8.22
C PHE A 65 -0.99 -5.72 6.74
N LEU A 66 0.19 -5.47 6.17
CA LEU A 66 0.34 -5.00 4.79
C LEU A 66 0.07 -6.16 3.82
N SER A 67 -0.90 -6.01 2.92
CA SER A 67 -1.32 -7.07 1.98
C SER A 67 -1.15 -6.69 0.51
N GLY A 68 -0.95 -5.40 0.22
CA GLY A 68 -0.76 -4.92 -1.14
C GLY A 68 0.03 -3.63 -1.19
N ILE A 69 0.86 -3.48 -2.22
CA ILE A 69 1.54 -2.23 -2.54
C ILE A 69 1.43 -2.00 -4.05
N THR A 70 0.93 -0.84 -4.43
CA THR A 70 0.90 -0.39 -5.82
C THR A 70 1.55 0.98 -5.91
N ILE A 71 2.39 1.19 -6.91
CA ILE A 71 3.03 2.47 -7.17
C ILE A 71 2.58 2.97 -8.54
N GLY A 72 2.13 4.22 -8.63
CA GLY A 72 1.70 4.83 -9.88
C GLY A 72 2.57 6.04 -10.23
N PHE A 73 2.94 6.14 -11.50
CA PHE A 73 3.62 7.28 -12.10
C PHE A 73 2.76 7.80 -13.25
N ASP A 74 2.35 9.07 -13.18
CA ASP A 74 1.48 9.73 -14.17
C ASP A 74 2.29 10.72 -15.02
N GLY A 75 2.49 10.38 -16.28
CA GLY A 75 3.21 11.21 -17.24
C GLY A 75 4.72 11.04 -17.21
N LYS A 76 5.36 11.65 -18.21
CA LYS A 76 6.80 11.53 -18.47
C LYS A 76 7.64 12.07 -17.30
N ASP A 77 7.19 13.14 -16.65
CA ASP A 77 7.93 13.79 -15.57
C ASP A 77 8.01 12.93 -14.31
N GLU A 78 6.91 12.30 -13.89
CA GLU A 78 6.90 11.40 -12.73
C GLU A 78 7.71 10.13 -12.99
N ILE A 79 7.65 9.59 -14.22
CA ILE A 79 8.45 8.43 -14.64
C ILE A 79 9.94 8.78 -14.66
N ALA A 80 10.32 9.92 -15.24
CA ALA A 80 11.72 10.33 -15.34
C ALA A 80 12.32 10.70 -13.98
N SER A 81 11.55 11.38 -13.12
CA SER A 81 11.98 11.75 -11.77
C SER A 81 11.87 10.61 -10.76
N LYS A 82 11.19 9.51 -11.14
CA LYS A 82 10.86 8.36 -10.29
C LYS A 82 10.12 8.75 -9.01
N LYS A 83 9.30 9.80 -9.09
CA LYS A 83 8.48 10.29 -7.98
C LYS A 83 7.02 10.08 -8.31
N GLY A 84 6.47 8.99 -7.79
CA GLY A 84 5.08 8.60 -7.98
C GLY A 84 4.25 8.68 -6.71
N ARG A 85 3.13 7.95 -6.73
CA ARG A 85 2.24 7.75 -5.58
C ARG A 85 2.29 6.30 -5.16
N ILE A 86 2.46 6.07 -3.87
CA ILE A 86 2.49 4.75 -3.26
C ILE A 86 1.14 4.54 -2.61
N HIS A 87 0.38 3.56 -3.10
CA HIS A 87 -0.86 3.07 -2.50
C HIS A 87 -0.54 1.76 -1.78
N THR A 88 -0.90 1.70 -0.50
CA THR A 88 -0.72 0.49 0.31
C THR A 88 -2.07 0.02 0.82
N ARG A 89 -2.26 -1.30 0.81
CA ARG A 89 -3.46 -1.97 1.32
C ARG A 89 -3.14 -2.78 2.54
N PHE A 90 -4.03 -2.72 3.52
CA PHE A 90 -3.94 -3.46 4.77
C PHE A 90 -5.20 -4.27 4.99
N LEU A 91 -5.04 -5.44 5.60
CA LEU A 91 -6.14 -6.28 6.05
C LEU A 91 -6.04 -6.51 7.55
N VAL A 92 -7.20 -6.81 8.14
CA VAL A 92 -7.34 -7.19 9.55
C VAL A 92 -8.13 -8.48 9.60
N TYR A 93 -7.57 -9.51 10.24
CA TYR A 93 -8.22 -10.80 10.41
C TYR A 93 -8.67 -10.97 11.85
N ASN A 94 -9.81 -11.61 12.07
CA ASN A 94 -10.20 -12.04 13.41
C ASN A 94 -9.53 -13.38 13.77
N LYS A 95 -9.78 -13.86 14.99
CA LYS A 95 -9.24 -15.15 15.50
C LYS A 95 -9.71 -16.39 14.72
N LYS A 96 -10.72 -16.27 13.86
CA LYS A 96 -11.21 -17.34 12.97
C LYS A 96 -10.57 -17.26 11.58
N ASN A 97 -9.58 -16.39 11.38
CA ASN A 97 -8.97 -16.08 10.10
C ASN A 97 -9.95 -15.52 9.05
N GLU A 98 -11.01 -14.85 9.51
CA GLU A 98 -11.93 -14.12 8.64
C GLU A 98 -11.50 -12.67 8.54
N VAL A 99 -11.56 -12.08 7.34
CA VAL A 99 -11.28 -10.65 7.17
C VAL A 99 -12.40 -9.84 7.81
N ILE A 100 -12.03 -8.98 8.74
CA ILE A 100 -12.96 -8.09 9.43
C ILE A 100 -12.74 -6.62 9.10
N GLY A 101 -11.61 -6.27 8.47
CA GLY A 101 -11.33 -4.91 8.07
C GLY A 101 -10.35 -4.81 6.91
N ARG A 102 -10.48 -3.71 6.18
CA ARG A 102 -9.54 -3.25 5.16
C ARG A 102 -9.18 -1.79 5.40
N ALA A 103 -7.92 -1.45 5.18
CA ALA A 103 -7.49 -0.07 5.08
C ALA A 103 -6.63 0.17 3.84
N ASP A 104 -6.62 1.40 3.38
CA ASP A 104 -5.76 1.89 2.32
C ASP A 104 -5.05 3.16 2.81
N VAL A 105 -3.74 3.26 2.58
CA VAL A 105 -2.93 4.47 2.87
C VAL A 105 -2.21 4.88 1.58
N ASP A 106 -2.35 6.16 1.21
CA ASP A 106 -1.65 6.72 0.07
C ASP A 106 -0.58 7.73 0.50
N ILE A 107 0.61 7.60 -0.09
CA ILE A 107 1.77 8.46 0.14
C ILE A 107 2.21 9.09 -1.18
N SER A 108 2.43 10.41 -1.18
CA SER A 108 3.05 11.14 -2.30
C SER A 108 4.56 11.19 -2.09
N MET A 109 5.34 10.61 -3.01
CA MET A 109 6.81 10.77 -3.02
C MET A 109 7.23 12.18 -3.46
N LYS A 110 6.36 12.87 -4.21
CA LYS A 110 6.60 14.23 -4.67
C LYS A 110 6.50 15.23 -3.53
N ASP A 111 5.43 15.11 -2.75
CA ASP A 111 5.09 16.07 -1.70
C ASP A 111 5.56 15.60 -0.30
N ASN A 112 6.07 14.37 -0.22
CA ASN A 112 6.47 13.70 1.03
C ASN A 112 5.38 13.80 2.09
N ASN A 113 4.17 13.37 1.75
CA ASN A 113 3.04 13.38 2.67
C ASN A 113 2.23 12.08 2.57
N ILE A 114 1.56 11.73 3.66
CA ILE A 114 0.36 10.87 3.58
C ILE A 114 -0.79 11.82 3.27
N TYR A 115 -1.41 11.68 2.10
CA TYR A 115 -2.50 12.56 1.68
C TYR A 115 -3.88 11.89 1.79
N TYR A 116 -3.89 10.56 1.99
CA TYR A 116 -5.13 9.80 2.10
C TYR A 116 -4.98 8.59 3.02
N PHE A 117 -6.00 8.39 3.84
CA PHE A 117 -6.22 7.17 4.58
C PHE A 117 -7.70 6.80 4.53
N SER A 118 -7.98 5.51 4.39
CA SER A 118 -9.30 4.96 4.65
C SER A 118 -9.19 3.64 5.39
N GLY A 119 -10.15 3.37 6.27
CA GLY A 119 -10.31 2.11 6.96
C GLY A 119 -11.79 1.78 7.06
N GLY A 120 -12.16 0.51 7.01
CA GLY A 120 -13.54 0.08 7.26
C GLY A 120 -13.72 -1.43 7.23
N PRO A 121 -14.98 -1.90 7.24
CA PRO A 121 -15.27 -3.31 7.00
C PRO A 121 -14.78 -3.76 5.62
N PRO A 122 -14.53 -5.05 5.40
CA PRO A 122 -14.07 -5.58 4.13
C PRO A 122 -15.10 -5.32 3.02
N GLY A 123 -14.63 -5.35 1.76
CA GLY A 123 -15.52 -5.32 0.61
C GLY A 123 -16.53 -6.49 0.59
N PRO A 124 -17.62 -6.38 -0.19
CA PRO A 124 -18.72 -7.35 -0.20
C PRO A 124 -18.33 -8.74 -0.75
N THR A 125 -17.21 -8.87 -1.44
CA THR A 125 -16.80 -10.12 -2.12
C THR A 125 -15.95 -11.04 -1.27
N GLY A 126 -15.71 -10.70 0.01
CA GLY A 126 -14.60 -11.27 0.75
C GLY A 126 -13.27 -10.76 0.19
N GLU A 127 -12.28 -10.66 1.06
CA GLU A 127 -10.92 -10.29 0.67
C GLU A 127 -10.00 -11.38 1.16
N GLU A 128 -9.00 -11.74 0.37
CA GLU A 128 -7.92 -12.63 0.80
C GLU A 128 -6.61 -11.89 0.57
N GLY A 129 -5.69 -12.00 1.52
CA GLY A 129 -4.37 -11.43 1.37
C GLY A 129 -3.35 -12.18 2.19
N ILE A 130 -2.11 -12.13 1.71
CA ILE A 130 -0.93 -12.65 2.39
C ILE A 130 -0.12 -11.43 2.84
N GLU A 131 0.46 -11.50 4.03
CA GLU A 131 1.33 -10.45 4.52
C GLU A 131 2.55 -10.28 3.59
N ILE A 132 2.76 -9.05 3.15
CA ILE A 132 3.93 -8.66 2.38
C ILE A 132 5.07 -8.37 3.36
N THR A 133 6.18 -9.06 3.15
CA THR A 133 7.42 -8.94 3.92
C THR A 133 8.53 -8.34 3.03
N PRO A 134 8.65 -6.99 2.99
CA PRO A 134 9.50 -6.28 2.03
C PRO A 134 11.00 -6.43 2.32
N HIS A 135 11.38 -6.92 3.51
CA HIS A 135 12.77 -7.08 3.92
C HIS A 135 13.54 -8.11 3.07
N ASN A 136 12.82 -9.00 2.38
CA ASN A 136 13.40 -10.02 1.49
C ASN A 136 13.60 -9.55 0.05
N TRP A 137 13.20 -8.32 -0.28
CA TRP A 137 13.40 -7.75 -1.61
C TRP A 137 14.80 -7.16 -1.73
N ASN A 138 15.53 -7.52 -2.79
CA ASN A 138 16.87 -6.98 -3.05
C ASN A 138 16.82 -5.75 -3.95
N ILE A 139 15.82 -5.65 -4.82
CA ILE A 139 15.56 -4.46 -5.62
C ILE A 139 14.56 -3.53 -4.93
N ASP A 140 14.50 -2.27 -5.37
CA ASP A 140 13.45 -1.33 -5.02
C ASP A 140 12.81 -0.71 -6.27
N ILE A 141 11.82 0.18 -6.10
CA ILE A 141 11.00 0.73 -7.20
C ILE A 141 11.82 1.41 -8.29
N ASN A 142 12.90 2.10 -7.93
CA ASN A 142 13.69 2.85 -8.90
C ASN A 142 14.44 1.91 -9.85
N GLU A 143 14.88 0.77 -9.34
CA GLU A 143 15.55 -0.29 -10.11
C GLU A 143 14.54 -1.08 -10.94
N ALA A 144 13.39 -1.44 -10.36
CA ALA A 144 12.31 -2.09 -11.11
C ALA A 144 11.80 -1.23 -12.28
N LEU A 145 11.72 0.09 -12.09
CA LEU A 145 11.33 1.02 -13.13
C LEU A 145 12.41 1.11 -14.24
N ASP A 146 13.69 1.15 -13.87
CA ASP A 146 14.79 1.14 -14.85
C ASP A 146 14.82 -0.14 -15.67
N ILE A 147 14.70 -1.30 -15.01
CA ILE A 147 14.60 -2.61 -15.67
C ILE A 147 13.44 -2.59 -16.67
N ALA A 148 12.28 -2.10 -16.24
CA ALA A 148 11.10 -2.06 -17.09
C ALA A 148 11.29 -1.12 -18.29
N ILE A 149 11.79 0.11 -18.08
CA ILE A 149 12.02 1.08 -19.16
C ILE A 149 13.05 0.54 -20.17
N ASN A 150 14.12 -0.10 -19.70
CA ASN A 150 15.15 -0.67 -20.56
C ASN A 150 14.60 -1.84 -21.40
N ALA A 151 13.73 -2.68 -20.83
CA ALA A 151 13.14 -3.79 -21.55
C ALA A 151 12.00 -3.38 -22.50
N ILE A 152 11.22 -2.35 -22.14
CA ILE A 152 10.18 -1.75 -22.98
C ILE A 152 10.78 -0.99 -24.16
N GLY A 153 11.90 -0.29 -23.92
CA GLY A 153 12.47 0.67 -24.84
C GLY A 153 11.88 2.06 -24.62
N LYS A 154 12.75 3.07 -24.48
CA LYS A 154 12.33 4.46 -24.26
C LYS A 154 11.42 4.95 -25.37
N GLU A 155 11.76 4.65 -26.62
CA GLU A 155 10.96 4.98 -27.81
C GLU A 155 9.50 4.58 -27.66
N GLU A 156 9.20 3.38 -27.15
CA GLU A 156 7.81 2.94 -26.96
C GLU A 156 7.10 3.73 -25.86
N LEU A 157 7.77 4.03 -24.75
CA LEU A 157 7.24 4.89 -23.70
C LEU A 157 6.91 6.31 -24.21
N TYR A 158 7.79 6.89 -25.04
CA TYR A 158 7.67 8.26 -25.50
C TYR A 158 6.67 8.47 -26.64
N LYS A 159 6.19 7.39 -27.30
CA LYS A 159 5.09 7.44 -28.28
C LYS A 159 3.80 8.03 -27.72
N TYR A 160 3.59 7.86 -26.42
CA TYR A 160 2.37 8.33 -25.75
C TYR A 160 2.60 9.73 -25.17
N GLU A 161 1.61 10.62 -25.30
CA GLU A 161 1.68 11.97 -24.73
C GLU A 161 1.67 11.91 -23.21
N LYS A 162 0.79 11.08 -22.64
CA LYS A 162 0.55 10.92 -21.19
C LYS A 162 0.70 9.45 -20.79
N PRO A 163 1.91 8.87 -20.88
CA PRO A 163 2.13 7.50 -20.46
C PRO A 163 1.90 7.38 -18.95
N LYS A 164 1.41 6.23 -18.52
CA LYS A 164 1.33 5.89 -17.09
C LYS A 164 2.09 4.59 -16.86
N MET A 165 2.82 4.52 -15.75
CA MET A 165 3.43 3.27 -15.30
C MET A 165 2.88 2.92 -13.94
N GLY A 166 2.46 1.66 -13.79
CA GLY A 166 2.05 1.09 -12.51
C GLY A 166 3.00 -0.04 -12.13
N ILE A 167 3.36 -0.13 -10.85
CA ILE A 167 4.09 -1.26 -10.28
C ILE A 167 3.19 -1.88 -9.22
N ASN A 168 2.76 -3.13 -9.43
CA ASN A 168 2.11 -3.92 -8.39
C ASN A 168 3.17 -4.82 -7.73
N CYS A 169 3.45 -4.58 -6.46
CA CYS A 169 4.44 -5.34 -5.70
C CYS A 169 3.72 -6.41 -4.86
N VAL A 170 3.92 -7.67 -5.23
CA VAL A 170 3.57 -8.80 -4.36
C VAL A 170 4.83 -9.48 -3.86
N GLN A 171 4.70 -10.42 -2.92
CA GLN A 171 5.84 -11.03 -2.23
C GLN A 171 6.88 -11.61 -3.20
N THR A 172 6.43 -12.35 -4.22
CA THR A 172 7.29 -13.20 -5.07
C THR A 172 7.57 -12.62 -6.45
N PHE A 173 6.79 -11.64 -6.90
CA PHE A 173 7.00 -10.99 -8.18
C PHE A 173 6.48 -9.55 -8.15
N TRP A 174 7.08 -8.69 -8.94
CA TRP A 174 6.60 -7.34 -9.17
C TRP A 174 6.15 -7.21 -10.62
N ARG A 175 4.97 -6.65 -10.82
CA ARG A 175 4.40 -6.44 -12.13
C ARG A 175 4.44 -4.96 -12.48
N VAL A 176 5.26 -4.61 -13.47
CA VAL A 176 5.32 -3.27 -14.04
C VAL A 176 4.46 -3.23 -15.30
N THR A 177 3.51 -2.31 -15.38
CA THR A 177 2.61 -2.17 -16.51
C THR A 177 2.71 -0.76 -17.08
N LEU A 178 2.93 -0.66 -18.39
CA LEU A 178 2.77 0.58 -19.15
C LEU A 178 1.32 0.68 -19.61
N PHE A 179 0.68 1.80 -19.31
CA PHE A 179 -0.67 2.10 -19.75
C PHE A 179 -0.67 3.34 -20.65
N THR A 180 -1.67 3.39 -21.53
CA THR A 180 -2.07 4.60 -22.24
C THR A 180 -3.44 5.05 -21.76
N ARG A 181 -3.71 6.34 -21.92
CA ARG A 181 -5.06 6.89 -21.85
C ARG A 181 -5.49 7.21 -23.28
N ASN A 182 -6.56 6.58 -23.74
CA ASN A 182 -7.18 6.93 -25.01
C ASN A 182 -8.10 8.16 -24.83
N ASP A 183 -8.64 8.69 -25.93
CA ASP A 183 -9.55 9.85 -25.93
C ASP A 183 -10.83 9.62 -25.10
N SER A 184 -11.19 8.36 -24.81
CA SER A 184 -12.33 7.98 -23.97
C SER A 184 -12.01 7.89 -22.46
N LEU A 185 -10.84 8.38 -22.03
CA LEU A 185 -10.33 8.36 -20.65
C LEU A 185 -10.06 6.95 -20.08
N LEU A 186 -10.25 5.90 -20.87
CA LEU A 186 -9.98 4.53 -20.46
C LEU A 186 -8.46 4.30 -20.39
N ILE A 187 -8.03 3.69 -19.29
CA ILE A 187 -6.65 3.30 -19.06
C ILE A 187 -6.49 1.90 -19.64
N GLU A 188 -5.75 1.79 -20.74
CA GLU A 188 -5.51 0.51 -21.42
C GLU A 188 -4.07 0.04 -21.18
N PRO A 189 -3.87 -1.21 -20.72
CA PRO A 189 -2.54 -1.77 -20.56
C PRO A 189 -1.94 -2.08 -21.93
N ILE A 190 -0.73 -1.59 -22.19
CA ILE A 190 -0.02 -1.76 -23.46
C ILE A 190 1.01 -2.87 -23.33
N MET A 191 1.81 -2.80 -22.25
CA MET A 191 2.86 -3.76 -21.97
C MET A 191 2.93 -4.08 -20.50
N GLU A 192 3.35 -5.31 -20.21
CA GLU A 192 3.53 -5.81 -18.86
C GLU A 192 4.87 -6.53 -18.75
N ILE A 193 5.59 -6.23 -17.67
CA ILE A 193 6.84 -6.89 -17.28
C ILE A 193 6.64 -7.46 -15.89
N THR A 194 7.03 -8.71 -15.70
CA THR A 194 7.11 -9.35 -14.38
C THR A 194 8.59 -9.49 -14.00
N ILE A 195 8.95 -8.98 -12.82
CA ILE A 195 10.31 -8.93 -12.29
C ILE A 195 10.36 -9.74 -10.98
N ASN A 196 11.40 -10.52 -10.78
CA ASN A 196 11.67 -11.14 -9.47
C ASN A 196 12.29 -10.08 -8.53
N PRO A 197 11.63 -9.71 -7.42
CA PRO A 197 12.15 -8.66 -6.54
C PRO A 197 13.38 -9.07 -5.72
N GLN A 198 13.74 -10.36 -5.71
CA GLN A 198 14.94 -10.86 -5.06
C GLN A 198 16.17 -10.85 -5.97
N THR A 199 15.99 -10.93 -7.29
CA THR A 199 17.11 -11.03 -8.25
C THR A 199 17.18 -9.88 -9.24
N GLY A 200 16.09 -9.12 -9.41
CA GLY A 200 15.98 -8.12 -10.48
C GLY A 200 15.76 -8.73 -11.87
N GLU A 201 15.65 -10.06 -11.99
CA GLU A 201 15.50 -10.73 -13.27
C GLU A 201 14.08 -10.56 -13.83
N ILE A 202 14.00 -10.33 -15.14
CA ILE A 202 12.74 -10.33 -15.87
C ILE A 202 12.28 -11.78 -16.03
N MET A 203 11.15 -12.10 -15.40
CA MET A 203 10.50 -13.40 -15.51
C MET A 203 9.63 -13.49 -16.76
N TYR A 204 9.02 -12.36 -17.16
CA TYR A 204 8.07 -12.30 -18.27
C TYR A 204 7.97 -10.89 -18.85
N LEU A 205 7.79 -10.79 -20.17
CA LEU A 205 7.50 -9.56 -20.91
C LEU A 205 6.37 -9.84 -21.90
N ARG A 206 5.34 -8.98 -21.93
CA ARG A 206 4.18 -9.13 -22.82
C ARG A 206 3.77 -7.82 -23.45
N ASN A 207 3.54 -7.85 -24.77
CA ASN A 207 2.75 -6.86 -25.47
C ASN A 207 1.27 -7.26 -25.40
N ILE A 208 0.46 -6.43 -24.75
CA ILE A 208 -0.97 -6.71 -24.52
C ILE A 208 -1.81 -6.24 -25.70
N LYS A 209 -1.43 -5.11 -26.32
CA LYS A 209 -2.17 -4.51 -27.45
C LYS A 209 -2.25 -5.45 -28.66
N GLN A 210 -1.16 -6.13 -29.00
CA GLN A 210 -1.11 -7.07 -30.13
C GLN A 210 -2.05 -8.28 -30.01
N ARG A 211 -2.61 -8.56 -28.82
CA ARG A 211 -3.52 -9.69 -28.59
C ARG A 211 -5.00 -9.33 -28.74
N ILE A 212 -5.33 -8.05 -28.80
CA ILE A 212 -6.70 -7.57 -29.05
C ILE A 212 -6.93 -7.43 -30.56
N GLU A 213 -5.86 -7.23 -31.32
CA GLU A 213 -5.88 -7.00 -32.78
C GLU A 213 -5.73 -8.29 -33.61
N ASN A 214 -5.54 -9.46 -32.97
CA ASN A 214 -5.46 -10.80 -33.60
C ASN A 214 -6.54 -11.72 -33.01
#